data_AF-A0A835FCN0-F1
#
_entry.id   AF-A0A835FCN0-F1
#
_cell.length_a   1.000
_cell.length_b   1.000
_cell.length_c   1.000
_cell.angle_alpha   90.00
_cell.angle_beta   90.00
_cell.angle_gamma   90.00
#
_symmetry.space_group_name_H-M   'P 1'
#
loop_
_entity.id
_entity.type
_entity.pdbx_description
1 polymer ?
#
loop_
_entity_poly.entity_id
_entity_poly.type
_entity_poly.pdbx_seq_one_letter_code
_entity_poly.pdbx_strand_id
1 'polypeptide(L)'
;MGQQPPEGRGHECDDDTDQQPPPPTPTPTPSPPPPPTPSPPPPPTPPAPLPPPTPVPTPAPSPAVDCPPYCGMHCTPVCQARETACAAQCTADFATNSKGCFDGCSNSSCSQSPDMTACLNSGCSYDNCTCDNAYTSNCCHVCRDAVGTAYNNCQNSCNKGVGYCMMDCIGNCEKNCTTRG
;
A
#
# COMPACT_ATOMS: atom_id res chain seq x y z
N MET A 1 47.92 -18.35 -19.43
CA MET A 1 49.01 -17.48 -18.93
C MET A 1 48.36 -16.45 -18.02
N GLY A 2 48.50 -16.35 -16.70
CA GLY A 2 49.03 -17.16 -15.60
C GLY A 2 48.18 -16.80 -14.35
N GLN A 3 47.78 -17.74 -13.49
CA GLN A 3 48.44 -18.15 -12.23
C GLN A 3 48.85 -17.01 -11.26
N GLN A 4 48.04 -16.85 -10.19
CA GLN A 4 48.33 -16.60 -8.73
C GLN A 4 49.32 -15.50 -8.27
N PRO A 5 49.35 -15.07 -6.97
CA PRO A 5 48.53 -15.44 -5.78
C PRO A 5 48.08 -14.24 -4.89
N PRO A 6 47.37 -14.50 -3.76
CA PRO A 6 47.04 -13.53 -2.71
C PRO A 6 47.79 -13.77 -1.38
N GLU A 7 48.53 -12.79 -0.85
CA GLU A 7 49.02 -12.68 0.55
C GLU A 7 49.35 -11.18 0.80
N GLY A 8 49.25 -10.50 1.94
CA GLY A 8 48.96 -10.80 3.33
C GLY A 8 49.28 -9.53 4.17
N ARG A 9 48.69 -9.41 5.38
CA ARG A 9 49.04 -8.56 6.56
C ARG A 9 47.73 -8.30 7.32
N GLY A 10 47.54 -8.65 8.58
CA GLY A 10 48.45 -8.94 9.68
C GLY A 10 47.89 -8.21 10.90
N HIS A 11 47.59 -8.92 11.99
CA HIS A 11 47.43 -8.35 13.34
C HIS A 11 47.87 -9.44 14.33
N GLU A 12 49.13 -9.31 14.73
CA GLU A 12 49.77 -9.90 15.91
C GLU A 12 49.05 -9.49 17.19
N CYS A 13 48.85 -10.47 18.08
CA CYS A 13 48.90 -10.30 19.54
C CYS A 13 49.42 -11.63 20.11
N ASP A 14 50.74 -11.77 20.24
CA ASP A 14 51.36 -12.66 21.22
C ASP A 14 51.25 -11.97 22.60
N ASP A 15 50.89 -12.71 23.65
CA ASP A 15 51.56 -12.56 24.94
C ASP A 15 51.42 -13.84 25.78
N ASP A 16 52.60 -14.34 26.11
CA ASP A 16 53.00 -15.47 26.93
C ASP A 16 52.79 -15.17 28.42
N THR A 17 52.12 -16.04 29.19
CA THR A 17 52.35 -16.11 30.65
C THR A 17 52.00 -17.51 31.20
N ASP A 18 53.07 -18.30 31.34
CA ASP A 18 53.48 -19.02 32.55
C ASP A 18 52.40 -19.56 33.52
N GLN A 19 52.28 -20.90 33.56
CA GLN A 19 51.54 -21.65 34.56
C GLN A 19 52.36 -21.79 35.86
N GLN A 20 51.91 -21.16 36.95
CA GLN A 20 52.38 -21.44 38.31
C GLN A 20 51.31 -22.20 39.12
N PRO A 21 51.64 -23.34 39.78
CA PRO A 21 50.67 -24.13 40.54
C PRO A 21 50.34 -23.48 41.90
N PRO A 22 49.06 -23.48 42.34
CA PRO A 22 48.68 -22.93 43.64
C PRO A 22 49.05 -23.85 44.83
N PRO A 23 49.35 -23.27 46.00
CA PRO A 23 49.79 -23.97 47.23
C PRO A 23 48.66 -24.74 47.95
N PRO A 24 49.00 -25.65 48.89
CA PRO A 24 48.05 -26.56 49.53
C PRO A 24 47.04 -25.87 50.46
N THR A 25 45.83 -26.43 50.45
CA THR A 25 44.64 -26.02 51.19
C THR A 25 44.79 -26.26 52.70
N PRO A 26 44.48 -25.29 53.58
CA PRO A 26 44.47 -25.51 55.02
C PRO A 26 43.27 -26.35 55.46
N THR A 27 43.52 -27.27 56.39
CA THR A 27 42.53 -28.14 57.03
C THR A 27 41.61 -27.32 57.94
N PRO A 28 40.26 -27.40 57.79
CA PRO A 28 39.35 -26.64 58.63
C PRO A 28 39.26 -27.19 60.06
N THR A 29 39.38 -26.27 61.01
CA THR A 29 39.18 -26.42 62.46
C THR A 29 37.75 -26.90 62.78
N PRO A 30 37.53 -27.83 63.74
CA PRO A 30 36.20 -28.30 64.08
C PRO A 30 35.32 -27.17 64.66
N SER A 31 34.11 -27.09 64.12
CA SER A 31 33.07 -26.13 64.52
C SER A 31 32.52 -26.46 65.91
N PRO A 32 32.25 -25.45 66.77
CA PRO A 32 31.65 -25.67 68.08
C PRO A 32 30.22 -26.22 67.98
N PRO A 33 29.74 -26.91 69.04
CA PRO A 33 28.42 -27.52 69.08
C PRO A 33 27.30 -26.46 69.09
N PRO A 34 26.17 -26.74 68.42
CA PRO A 34 25.06 -25.80 68.33
C PRO A 34 24.36 -25.61 69.70
N PRO A 35 23.81 -24.41 69.94
CA PRO A 35 23.04 -24.12 71.15
C PRO A 35 21.72 -24.93 71.19
N PRO A 36 21.15 -25.13 72.39
CA PRO A 36 19.92 -25.90 72.56
C PRO A 36 18.75 -25.25 71.83
N THR A 37 18.00 -26.11 71.14
CA THR A 37 16.81 -25.76 70.35
C THR A 37 15.70 -25.24 71.26
N PRO A 38 15.13 -24.04 71.01
CA PRO A 38 13.97 -23.57 71.76
C PRO A 38 12.74 -24.46 71.49
N SER A 39 11.93 -24.65 72.53
CA SER A 39 10.69 -25.44 72.48
C SER A 39 9.73 -24.87 71.42
N PRO A 40 9.11 -25.73 70.59
CA PRO A 40 8.28 -25.25 69.49
C PRO A 40 7.04 -24.52 70.02
N PRO A 41 6.63 -23.41 69.36
CA PRO A 41 5.40 -22.73 69.68
C PRO A 41 4.19 -23.65 69.46
N PRO A 42 3.06 -23.40 70.16
CA PRO A 42 1.84 -24.17 69.98
C PRO A 42 1.39 -24.15 68.51
N PRO A 43 0.77 -25.23 68.03
CA PRO A 43 0.35 -25.34 66.64
C PRO A 43 -0.64 -24.22 66.29
N PRO A 44 -0.46 -23.54 65.13
CA PRO A 44 -1.38 -22.51 64.70
C PRO A 44 -2.77 -23.10 64.51
N THR A 45 -3.78 -22.36 64.95
CA THR A 45 -5.18 -22.68 64.71
C THR A 45 -5.42 -22.77 63.19
N PRO A 46 -6.08 -23.83 62.69
CA PRO A 46 -6.34 -23.97 61.26
C PRO A 46 -7.08 -22.74 60.72
N PRO A 47 -6.61 -22.11 59.63
CA PRO A 47 -7.36 -21.02 59.01
C PRO A 47 -8.71 -21.56 58.52
N ALA A 48 -9.74 -20.71 58.60
CA ALA A 48 -11.04 -21.03 58.05
C ALA A 48 -10.89 -21.40 56.55
N PRO A 49 -11.64 -22.39 56.06
CA PRO A 49 -11.56 -22.80 54.66
C PRO A 49 -11.79 -21.60 53.75
N LEU A 50 -10.81 -21.34 52.88
CA LEU A 50 -10.92 -20.30 51.86
C LEU A 50 -12.10 -20.64 50.94
N PRO A 51 -13.00 -19.69 50.66
CA PRO A 51 -14.09 -19.95 49.72
C PRO A 51 -13.51 -20.41 48.37
N PRO A 52 -14.21 -21.30 47.66
CA PRO A 52 -13.74 -21.80 46.36
C PRO A 52 -13.46 -20.61 45.43
N PRO A 53 -12.38 -20.69 44.63
CA PRO A 53 -12.05 -19.62 43.69
C PRO A 53 -13.25 -19.39 42.78
N THR A 54 -13.67 -18.13 42.70
CA THR A 54 -14.72 -17.71 41.77
C THR A 54 -14.22 -18.05 40.36
N PRO A 55 -15.00 -18.77 39.53
CA PRO A 55 -14.57 -19.10 38.18
C PRO A 55 -14.23 -17.81 37.43
N VAL A 56 -13.01 -17.74 36.89
CA VAL A 56 -12.61 -16.65 36.01
C VAL A 56 -13.56 -16.68 34.82
N PRO A 57 -14.22 -15.56 34.46
CA PRO A 57 -15.07 -15.53 33.29
C PRO A 57 -14.24 -15.92 32.07
N THR A 58 -14.66 -16.96 31.37
CA THR A 58 -14.11 -17.33 30.06
C THR A 58 -14.12 -16.08 29.17
N PRO A 59 -13.00 -15.72 28.52
CA PRO A 59 -12.99 -14.63 27.55
C PRO A 59 -14.13 -14.83 26.56
N ALA A 60 -14.94 -13.80 26.34
CA ALA A 60 -15.97 -13.85 25.32
C ALA A 60 -15.30 -14.17 23.97
N PRO A 61 -15.91 -15.02 23.14
CA PRO A 61 -15.40 -15.25 21.79
C PRO A 61 -15.28 -13.91 21.07
N SER A 62 -14.16 -13.71 20.37
CA SER A 62 -13.98 -12.55 19.50
C SER A 62 -15.17 -12.46 18.54
N PRO A 63 -15.73 -11.27 18.28
CA PRO A 63 -16.84 -11.14 17.34
C PRO A 63 -16.41 -11.73 15.99
N ALA A 64 -17.21 -12.65 15.47
CA ALA A 64 -17.04 -13.14 14.11
C ALA A 64 -17.08 -11.93 13.18
N VAL A 65 -16.03 -11.73 12.38
CA VAL A 65 -16.06 -10.70 11.35
C VAL A 65 -17.08 -11.15 10.32
N ASP A 66 -18.18 -10.43 10.25
CA ASP A 66 -19.16 -10.61 9.20
C ASP A 66 -18.50 -10.12 7.89
N CYS A 67 -18.01 -11.09 7.13
CA CYS A 67 -17.12 -10.85 6.02
C CYS A 67 -17.76 -10.05 4.85
N PRO A 68 -19.02 -10.34 4.46
CA PRO A 68 -19.66 -9.60 3.37
C PRO A 68 -19.75 -8.08 3.59
N PRO A 69 -20.24 -7.56 4.75
CA PRO A 69 -20.28 -6.11 4.98
C PRO A 69 -18.89 -5.48 5.16
N TYR A 70 -17.93 -6.22 5.73
CA TYR A 70 -16.54 -5.75 5.82
C TYR A 70 -15.93 -5.51 4.44
N CYS A 71 -16.07 -6.47 3.53
CA CYS A 71 -15.53 -6.38 2.19
C CYS A 71 -16.20 -5.27 1.36
N GLY A 72 -17.51 -5.05 1.52
CA GLY A 72 -18.20 -3.92 0.90
C GLY A 72 -17.62 -2.57 1.32
N MET A 73 -17.39 -2.37 2.63
CA MET A 73 -16.81 -1.12 3.13
C MET A 73 -15.37 -0.90 2.68
N HIS A 74 -14.56 -1.95 2.60
CA HIS A 74 -13.16 -1.85 2.17
C HIS A 74 -13.00 -1.66 0.66
N CYS A 75 -13.84 -2.29 -0.15
CA CYS A 75 -13.73 -2.23 -1.60
C CYS A 75 -14.28 -0.94 -2.22
N THR A 76 -15.26 -0.30 -1.57
CA THR A 76 -15.90 0.92 -2.09
C THR A 76 -14.89 2.05 -2.33
N PRO A 77 -14.08 2.48 -1.34
CA PRO A 77 -13.11 3.55 -1.55
C PRO A 77 -12.00 3.17 -2.55
N VAL A 78 -11.62 1.89 -2.63
CA VAL A 78 -10.62 1.39 -3.58
C VAL A 78 -11.12 1.56 -5.02
N CYS A 79 -12.35 1.15 -5.29
CA CYS A 79 -12.91 1.24 -6.64
C CYS A 79 -13.31 2.66 -7.02
N GLN A 80 -13.71 3.49 -6.05
CA GLN A 80 -13.99 4.91 -6.27
C GLN A 80 -12.71 5.72 -6.59
N ALA A 81 -11.58 5.39 -5.94
CA ALA A 81 -10.29 5.98 -6.29
C ALA A 81 -9.88 5.63 -7.72
N ARG A 82 -10.11 4.37 -8.14
CA ARG A 82 -9.86 3.92 -9.51
C ARG A 82 -10.73 4.65 -10.53
N GLU A 83 -12.01 4.86 -10.22
CA GLU A 83 -12.93 5.64 -11.05
C GLU A 83 -12.40 7.07 -11.25
N THR A 84 -12.02 7.73 -10.15
CA THR A 84 -11.52 9.11 -10.16
C THR A 84 -10.24 9.23 -11.00
N ALA A 85 -9.31 8.28 -10.83
CA ALA A 85 -8.09 8.23 -11.64
C ALA A 85 -8.40 8.02 -13.14
N CYS A 86 -9.38 7.16 -13.45
CA CYS A 86 -9.83 6.91 -14.81
C CYS A 86 -10.44 8.18 -15.45
N ALA A 87 -11.35 8.86 -14.74
CA ALA A 87 -11.96 10.11 -15.21
C ALA A 87 -10.93 11.24 -15.41
N ALA A 88 -9.95 11.34 -14.52
CA ALA A 88 -8.83 12.28 -14.67
C ALA A 88 -8.03 11.99 -15.94
N GLN A 89 -7.76 10.71 -16.24
CA GLN A 89 -7.09 10.29 -17.46
C GLN A 89 -7.93 10.64 -18.71
N CYS A 90 -9.24 10.35 -18.71
CA CYS A 90 -10.13 10.74 -19.82
C CYS A 90 -10.08 12.25 -20.11
N THR A 91 -9.99 13.07 -19.06
CA THR A 91 -9.91 14.53 -19.19
C THR A 91 -8.56 14.97 -19.78
N ALA A 92 -7.46 14.34 -19.36
CA ALA A 92 -6.13 14.61 -19.90
C ALA A 92 -6.02 14.21 -21.39
N ASP A 93 -6.57 13.04 -21.74
CA ASP A 93 -6.63 12.57 -23.12
C ASP A 93 -7.51 13.47 -23.98
N PHE A 94 -8.65 13.92 -23.45
CA PHE A 94 -9.51 14.88 -24.13
C PHE A 94 -8.79 16.20 -24.43
N ALA A 95 -8.05 16.76 -23.48
CA ALA A 95 -7.27 17.99 -23.69
C ALA A 95 -6.17 17.79 -24.74
N THR A 96 -5.51 16.64 -24.74
CA THR A 96 -4.45 16.31 -25.70
C THR A 96 -5.03 16.09 -27.11
N ASN A 97 -6.11 15.32 -27.21
CA ASN A 97 -6.76 14.97 -28.48
C ASN A 97 -7.43 16.17 -29.13
N SER A 98 -8.11 17.02 -28.34
CA SER A 98 -8.68 18.27 -28.84
C SER A 98 -7.59 19.15 -29.43
N LYS A 99 -6.54 19.44 -28.67
CA LYS A 99 -5.40 20.24 -29.16
C LYS A 99 -4.81 19.65 -30.44
N GLY A 100 -4.49 18.36 -30.45
CA GLY A 100 -3.92 17.68 -31.61
C GLY A 100 -4.83 17.75 -32.85
N CYS A 101 -6.15 17.63 -32.66
CA CYS A 101 -7.12 17.74 -33.75
C CYS A 101 -7.16 19.16 -34.33
N PHE A 102 -7.18 20.20 -33.49
CA PHE A 102 -7.18 21.59 -33.94
C PHE A 102 -5.85 22.02 -34.59
N ASP A 103 -4.71 21.57 -34.07
CA ASP A 103 -3.40 21.72 -34.73
C ASP A 103 -3.40 21.00 -36.10
N GLY A 104 -3.98 19.80 -36.16
CA GLY A 104 -4.15 19.05 -37.41
C GLY A 104 -5.00 19.78 -38.45
N CYS A 105 -6.12 20.39 -38.02
CA CYS A 105 -6.95 21.24 -38.88
C CYS A 105 -6.16 22.40 -39.45
N SER A 106 -5.36 23.06 -38.61
CA SER A 106 -4.54 24.21 -39.00
C SER A 106 -3.50 23.85 -40.07
N ASN A 107 -2.94 22.64 -40.02
CA ASN A 107 -1.95 22.20 -41.01
C ASN A 107 -2.57 21.59 -42.28
N SER A 108 -3.67 20.85 -42.15
CA SER A 108 -4.22 20.00 -43.22
C SER A 108 -5.34 20.68 -44.00
N SER A 109 -6.18 21.45 -43.31
CA SER A 109 -7.34 22.13 -43.91
C SER A 109 -6.97 23.51 -44.42
N CYS A 110 -6.06 24.22 -43.75
CA CYS A 110 -5.61 25.54 -44.21
C CYS A 110 -4.70 25.50 -45.44
N SER A 111 -3.99 24.39 -45.67
CA SER A 111 -3.19 24.19 -46.90
C SER A 111 -4.05 24.06 -48.16
N GLN A 112 -5.34 23.78 -48.00
CA GLN A 112 -6.33 23.76 -49.10
C GLN A 112 -7.08 25.09 -49.23
N SER A 113 -6.89 26.03 -48.30
CA SER A 113 -7.60 27.30 -48.30
C SER A 113 -6.84 28.36 -49.10
N PRO A 114 -7.54 29.17 -49.93
CA PRO A 114 -6.92 30.30 -50.62
C PRO A 114 -6.51 31.44 -49.67
N ASP A 115 -7.04 31.46 -48.43
CA ASP A 115 -6.69 32.44 -47.40
C ASP A 115 -6.17 31.76 -46.12
N MET A 116 -4.88 31.39 -46.19
CA MET A 116 -4.19 30.65 -45.13
C MET A 116 -4.09 31.45 -43.81
N THR A 117 -4.06 32.79 -43.89
CA THR A 117 -3.92 33.68 -42.73
C THR A 117 -5.22 33.80 -41.95
N ALA A 118 -6.37 33.94 -42.62
CA ALA A 118 -7.69 33.87 -41.99
C ALA A 118 -7.97 32.48 -41.42
N CYS A 119 -7.43 31.42 -42.03
CA CYS A 119 -7.58 30.06 -41.53
C CYS A 119 -6.85 29.83 -40.20
N LEU A 120 -5.59 30.30 -40.06
CA LEU A 120 -4.80 30.18 -38.82
C LEU A 120 -5.34 31.05 -37.67
N ASN A 121 -6.03 32.15 -37.96
CA ASN A 121 -6.57 33.08 -36.96
C ASN A 121 -8.09 33.04 -36.86
N SER A 122 -8.71 31.95 -37.29
CA SER A 122 -10.17 31.84 -37.45
C SER A 122 -10.96 31.82 -36.13
N GLY A 123 -10.29 31.96 -34.96
CA GLY A 123 -10.95 32.11 -33.66
C GLY A 123 -11.67 30.87 -33.15
N CYS A 124 -11.51 29.71 -33.82
CA CYS A 124 -12.16 28.47 -33.45
C CYS A 124 -11.65 27.96 -32.09
N SER A 125 -12.56 27.42 -31.30
CA SER A 125 -12.24 26.70 -30.07
C SER A 125 -13.11 25.44 -29.97
N TYR A 126 -12.80 24.56 -29.01
CA TYR A 126 -13.64 23.40 -28.76
C TYR A 126 -15.12 23.79 -28.53
N ASP A 127 -15.36 24.90 -27.83
CA ASP A 127 -16.69 25.40 -27.48
C ASP A 127 -17.33 26.27 -28.58
N ASN A 128 -16.54 26.74 -29.56
CA ASN A 128 -17.04 27.59 -30.63
C ASN A 128 -16.43 27.24 -31.99
N CYS A 129 -17.25 26.63 -32.87
CA CYS A 129 -16.89 26.34 -34.26
C CYS A 129 -17.34 27.43 -35.25
N THR A 130 -17.73 28.61 -34.75
CA THR A 130 -18.06 29.78 -35.59
C THR A 130 -16.77 30.44 -36.05
N CYS A 131 -16.14 29.81 -37.02
CA CYS A 131 -14.85 30.20 -37.58
C CYS A 131 -15.05 31.14 -38.78
N ASP A 132 -14.18 32.14 -38.95
CA ASP A 132 -14.21 33.03 -40.13
C ASP A 132 -14.00 32.30 -41.47
N ASN A 133 -13.43 31.09 -41.43
CA ASN A 133 -13.16 30.27 -42.59
C ASN A 133 -14.03 29.00 -42.59
N ALA A 134 -14.75 28.75 -43.69
CA ALA A 134 -15.65 27.60 -43.82
C ALA A 134 -14.94 26.24 -43.72
N TYR A 135 -13.69 26.13 -44.19
CA TYR A 135 -12.91 24.90 -44.07
C TYR A 135 -12.53 24.61 -42.61
N THR A 136 -12.17 25.65 -41.85
CA THR A 136 -11.85 25.51 -40.41
C THR A 136 -13.10 25.23 -39.59
N SER A 137 -14.24 25.83 -39.95
CA SER A 137 -15.53 25.54 -39.30
C SER A 137 -15.91 24.06 -39.46
N ASN A 138 -15.84 23.53 -40.68
CA ASN A 138 -16.12 22.11 -40.93
C ASN A 138 -15.15 21.18 -40.18
N CYS A 139 -13.86 21.51 -40.16
CA CYS A 139 -12.86 20.73 -39.42
C CYS A 139 -13.11 20.78 -37.90
N CYS A 140 -13.48 21.94 -37.36
CA CYS A 140 -13.85 22.11 -35.95
C CYS A 140 -15.02 21.21 -35.55
N HIS A 141 -16.07 21.13 -36.39
CA HIS A 141 -17.21 20.24 -36.14
C HIS A 141 -16.79 18.77 -36.09
N VAL A 142 -16.01 18.31 -37.07
CA VAL A 142 -15.49 16.92 -37.09
C VAL A 142 -14.63 16.63 -35.87
N CYS A 143 -13.73 17.55 -35.49
CA CYS A 143 -12.89 17.41 -34.32
C CYS A 143 -13.70 17.35 -33.02
N ARG A 144 -14.67 18.26 -32.86
CA ARG A 144 -15.55 18.28 -31.69
C ARG A 144 -16.30 16.95 -31.55
N ASP A 145 -16.91 16.45 -32.62
CA ASP A 145 -17.69 15.22 -32.57
C ASP A 145 -16.82 14.00 -32.27
N ALA A 146 -15.65 13.88 -32.93
CA ALA A 146 -14.74 12.78 -32.71
C ALA A 146 -14.18 12.76 -31.28
N VAL A 147 -13.68 13.91 -30.81
CA VAL A 147 -13.07 14.05 -29.48
C VAL A 147 -14.13 13.93 -28.39
N GLY A 148 -15.30 14.53 -28.58
CA GLY A 148 -16.44 14.41 -27.68
C GLY A 148 -16.93 12.96 -27.56
N THR A 149 -17.03 12.24 -28.68
CA THR A 149 -17.41 10.82 -28.68
C THR A 149 -16.38 9.96 -27.95
N ALA A 150 -15.08 10.19 -28.21
CA ALA A 150 -14.01 9.47 -27.53
C ALA A 150 -14.04 9.69 -26.00
N TYR A 151 -14.24 10.94 -25.57
CA TYR A 151 -14.35 11.27 -24.14
C TYR A 151 -15.57 10.60 -23.49
N ASN A 152 -16.75 10.66 -24.12
CA ASN A 152 -17.94 10.00 -23.59
C ASN A 152 -17.77 8.47 -23.49
N ASN A 153 -17.14 7.86 -24.49
CA ASN A 153 -16.82 6.43 -24.46
C ASN A 153 -15.83 6.08 -23.34
N CYS A 154 -14.84 6.94 -23.11
CA CYS A 154 -13.89 6.80 -22.01
C CYS A 154 -14.60 6.87 -20.65
N GLN A 155 -15.41 7.91 -20.42
CA GLN A 155 -16.19 8.09 -19.19
C GLN A 155 -17.14 6.90 -18.93
N ASN A 156 -17.84 6.43 -19.96
CA ASN A 156 -18.72 5.27 -19.84
C ASN A 156 -17.94 3.99 -19.48
N SER A 157 -16.74 3.82 -20.06
CA SER A 157 -15.86 2.70 -19.74
C SER A 157 -15.35 2.77 -18.31
N CYS A 158 -15.00 3.96 -17.80
CA CYS A 158 -14.62 4.16 -16.40
C CYS A 158 -15.75 3.74 -15.44
N ASN A 159 -16.97 4.20 -15.70
CA ASN A 159 -18.15 3.87 -14.90
C ASN A 159 -18.41 2.36 -14.88
N LYS A 160 -18.35 1.70 -16.04
CA LYS A 160 -18.48 0.23 -16.11
C LYS A 160 -17.35 -0.48 -15.37
N GLY A 161 -16.14 0.08 -15.42
CA GLY A 161 -14.96 -0.41 -14.72
C GLY A 161 -15.12 -0.50 -13.21
N VAL A 162 -15.92 0.38 -12.59
CA VAL A 162 -16.20 0.34 -11.14
C VAL A 162 -16.99 -0.91 -10.77
N GLY A 163 -18.00 -1.29 -11.56
CA GLY A 163 -18.76 -2.52 -11.31
C GLY A 163 -17.88 -3.76 -11.34
N TYR A 164 -16.99 -3.86 -12.34
CA TYR A 164 -16.02 -4.95 -12.42
C TYR A 164 -14.99 -4.92 -11.28
N CYS A 165 -14.51 -3.72 -10.92
CA CYS A 165 -13.61 -3.53 -9.79
C CYS A 165 -14.25 -4.06 -8.49
N MET A 166 -15.52 -3.75 -8.28
CA MET A 166 -16.20 -4.08 -7.04
C MET A 166 -16.41 -5.59 -6.90
N MET A 167 -16.80 -6.26 -7.99
CA MET A 167 -16.95 -7.72 -8.02
C MET A 167 -15.62 -8.44 -7.78
N ASP A 168 -14.54 -7.99 -8.42
CA ASP A 168 -13.21 -8.59 -8.24
C ASP A 168 -12.66 -8.34 -6.83
N CYS A 169 -12.79 -7.11 -6.32
CA CYS A 169 -12.33 -6.73 -5.00
C CYS A 169 -13.05 -7.51 -3.90
N ILE A 170 -14.39 -7.59 -3.95
CA ILE A 170 -15.17 -8.35 -2.96
C ILE A 170 -14.79 -9.83 -3.01
N GLY A 171 -14.70 -10.42 -4.22
CA GLY A 171 -14.32 -11.82 -4.37
C GLY A 171 -12.91 -12.13 -3.83
N ASN A 172 -11.96 -11.20 -3.96
CA ASN A 172 -10.63 -11.36 -3.39
C ASN A 172 -10.62 -11.08 -1.87
N CYS A 173 -11.42 -10.15 -1.40
CA CYS A 173 -11.55 -9.84 0.02
C CYS A 173 -12.14 -11.04 0.79
N GLU A 174 -13.22 -11.64 0.30
CA GLU A 174 -13.88 -12.79 0.94
C GLU A 174 -12.94 -14.01 1.06
N LYS A 175 -12.09 -14.25 0.05
CA LYS A 175 -11.06 -15.31 0.10
C LYS A 175 -10.00 -15.08 1.19
N ASN A 176 -9.63 -13.83 1.46
CA ASN A 176 -8.61 -13.48 2.46
C ASN A 176 -9.19 -13.31 3.86
N CYS A 177 -10.50 -13.11 3.95
CA CYS A 177 -11.21 -12.89 5.18
C CYS A 177 -11.58 -14.21 5.88
N THR A 178 -11.78 -15.29 5.11
CA THR A 178 -12.01 -16.65 5.65
C THR A 178 -10.76 -17.30 6.26
N THR A 179 -9.56 -16.76 6.04
CA THR A 179 -8.30 -17.33 6.56
C THR A 179 -7.82 -16.72 7.88
N ARG A 180 -8.57 -15.78 8.48
CA ARG A 180 -8.23 -15.11 9.76
C ARG A 180 -9.23 -15.32 10.89
N GLY A 181 -10.23 -16.19 10.70
CA GLY A 181 -11.22 -16.57 11.72
C GLY A 181 -10.76 -17.77 12.54
#